data_AF-A0A9P2RXS5-F1
#
_entry.id   AF-A0A9P2RXS5-F1
#
_cell.length_a   1.000
_cell.length_b   1.000
_cell.length_c   1.000
_cell.angle_alpha   90.00
_cell.angle_beta   90.00
_cell.angle_gamma   90.00
#
_symmetry.space_group_name_H-M   'P 1'
#
loop_
_entity.id
_entity.type
_entity.pdbx_description
1 polymer ?
#
loop_
_entity_poly.entity_id
_entity_poly.type
_entity_poly.pdbx_seq_one_letter_code
_entity_poly.pdbx_strand_id
1 'polypeptide(L)'
;MIKKKYELTDETIKVDRITLYRIRALKDFGDVKKGDLGGWVESERNLSHDDNCWVGGEAWVYENAKVRGNAGVEYNAQIFGNAQIYDNAHVYGLVYDNARVFGKAVICKNAHISGDIRIQDKVYVFDNIDISGNFEIRGETSIISKSEYSTIYPSYISRF
;
A
#
# COMPACT_ATOMS: atom_id res chain seq x y z
N MET A 1 -11.85 -22.60 13.31
CA MET A 1 -10.47 -22.28 12.90
C MET A 1 -10.52 -21.35 11.71
N ILE A 2 -9.89 -20.17 11.78
CA ILE A 2 -9.73 -19.30 10.61
C ILE A 2 -8.70 -19.95 9.69
N LYS A 3 -9.07 -20.21 8.43
CA LYS A 3 -8.17 -20.83 7.45
C LYS A 3 -7.21 -19.76 6.91
N LYS A 4 -5.93 -19.86 7.29
CA LYS A 4 -4.87 -18.94 6.83
C LYS A 4 -4.88 -18.79 5.31
N LYS A 5 -4.68 -17.54 4.86
CA LYS A 5 -4.60 -17.17 3.44
C LYS A 5 -3.18 -17.37 2.87
N TYR A 6 -2.17 -17.11 3.68
CA TYR A 6 -0.76 -17.21 3.34
C TYR A 6 0.04 -17.64 4.58
N GLU A 7 1.31 -17.96 4.37
CA GLU A 7 2.31 -18.17 5.42
C GLU A 7 3.53 -17.27 5.20
N LEU A 8 4.31 -17.07 6.25
CA LEU A 8 5.66 -16.50 6.17
C LEU A 8 6.64 -17.65 5.91
N THR A 9 7.50 -17.54 4.91
CA THR A 9 8.51 -18.57 4.61
C THR A 9 9.80 -18.33 5.42
N ASP A 10 10.77 -19.25 5.32
CA ASP A 10 12.10 -19.08 5.90
C ASP A 10 13.02 -18.14 5.08
N GLU A 11 12.56 -17.68 3.91
CA GLU A 11 13.28 -16.71 3.11
C GLU A 11 13.10 -15.31 3.72
N THR A 12 14.22 -14.68 4.07
CA THR A 12 14.20 -13.40 4.79
C THR A 12 15.14 -12.36 4.20
N ILE A 13 14.77 -11.09 4.36
CA ILE A 13 15.64 -9.93 4.15
C ILE A 13 15.71 -9.08 5.42
N LYS A 14 16.75 -8.26 5.54
CA LYS A 14 16.90 -7.28 6.63
C LYS A 14 16.77 -5.87 6.09
N VAL A 15 15.89 -5.09 6.71
CA VAL A 15 15.74 -3.65 6.50
C VAL A 15 16.04 -2.99 7.84
N ASP A 16 17.19 -2.34 7.94
CA ASP A 16 17.77 -1.88 9.21
C ASP A 16 17.84 -2.98 10.28
N ARG A 17 16.99 -2.90 11.31
CA ARG A 17 16.88 -3.87 12.42
C ARG A 17 15.67 -4.80 12.30
N ILE A 18 14.91 -4.68 11.22
CA ILE A 18 13.67 -5.40 10.98
C ILE A 18 13.95 -6.56 10.01
N THR A 19 13.44 -7.74 10.36
CA THR A 19 13.45 -8.91 9.49
C THR A 19 12.11 -8.99 8.78
N LEU A 20 12.14 -9.06 7.44
CA LEU A 20 10.96 -9.32 6.62
C LEU A 20 11.01 -10.74 6.08
N TYR A 21 9.85 -11.37 6.00
CA TYR A 21 9.66 -12.73 5.52
C TYR A 21 8.92 -12.70 4.20
N ARG A 22 9.38 -13.49 3.23
CA ARG A 22 8.65 -13.69 1.97
C ARG A 22 7.33 -14.37 2.30
N ILE A 23 6.23 -13.91 1.68
CA ILE A 23 4.93 -14.57 1.86
C ILE A 23 4.67 -15.62 0.79
N ARG A 24 3.94 -16.68 1.14
CA ARG A 24 3.48 -17.71 0.21
C ARG A 24 1.99 -17.99 0.39
N ALA A 25 1.24 -17.99 -0.71
CA ALA A 25 -0.20 -18.25 -0.68
C ALA A 25 -0.51 -19.72 -0.33
N LEU A 26 -1.48 -19.93 0.56
CA LEU A 26 -1.91 -21.27 1.02
C LEU A 26 -3.18 -21.78 0.33
N LYS A 27 -3.88 -20.91 -0.41
CA LYS A 27 -5.11 -21.18 -1.13
C LYS A 27 -5.25 -20.20 -2.30
N ASP A 28 -6.15 -20.50 -3.22
CA ASP A 28 -6.52 -19.57 -4.30
C ASP A 28 -7.44 -18.46 -3.77
N PHE A 29 -7.26 -17.22 -4.21
CA PHE A 29 -8.13 -16.07 -3.94
C PHE A 29 -7.83 -14.94 -4.92
N GLY A 30 -8.87 -14.26 -5.42
CA GLY A 30 -8.71 -13.30 -6.51
C GLY A 30 -7.89 -13.89 -7.67
N ASP A 31 -6.82 -13.19 -8.04
CA ASP A 31 -5.87 -13.64 -9.07
C ASP A 31 -4.69 -14.46 -8.52
N VAL A 32 -4.55 -14.58 -7.20
CA VAL A 32 -3.47 -15.33 -6.54
C VAL A 32 -3.80 -16.82 -6.46
N LYS A 33 -2.83 -17.67 -6.82
CA LYS A 33 -2.93 -19.13 -6.75
C LYS A 33 -2.16 -19.69 -5.57
N LYS A 34 -2.63 -20.82 -5.05
CA LYS A 34 -1.94 -21.57 -4.00
C LYS A 34 -0.50 -21.87 -4.44
N GLY A 35 0.46 -21.52 -3.57
CA GLY A 35 1.88 -21.71 -3.82
C GLY A 35 2.59 -20.47 -4.37
N ASP A 36 1.85 -19.47 -4.85
CA ASP A 36 2.44 -18.22 -5.34
C ASP A 36 3.23 -17.52 -4.23
N LEU A 37 4.42 -17.06 -4.58
CA LEU A 37 5.22 -16.17 -3.74
C LEU A 37 4.73 -14.73 -3.92
N GLY A 38 4.46 -14.05 -2.81
CA GLY A 38 4.18 -12.62 -2.76
C GLY A 38 5.42 -11.82 -2.36
N GLY A 39 5.27 -10.58 -1.93
CA GLY A 39 6.36 -9.75 -1.42
C GLY A 39 6.76 -10.10 0.02
N TRP A 40 7.19 -9.09 0.76
CA TRP A 40 7.84 -9.24 2.05
C TRP A 40 7.05 -8.53 3.14
N VAL A 41 6.80 -9.23 4.25
CA VAL A 41 6.13 -8.64 5.42
C VAL A 41 6.91 -8.94 6.70
N GLU A 42 6.89 -8.03 7.66
CA GLU A 42 7.54 -8.25 8.97
C GLU A 42 6.82 -9.34 9.77
N SER A 43 5.49 -9.33 9.76
CA SER A 43 4.68 -10.34 10.45
C SER A 43 3.26 -10.42 9.89
N GLU A 44 2.48 -11.39 10.36
CA GLU A 44 1.06 -11.54 9.97
C GLU A 44 0.19 -10.32 10.34
N ARG A 45 0.68 -9.39 11.17
CA ARG A 45 -0.04 -8.14 11.50
C ARG A 45 -0.12 -7.17 10.32
N ASN A 46 0.81 -7.29 9.36
CA ASN A 46 0.99 -6.34 8.27
C ASN A 46 0.07 -6.61 7.08
N LEU A 47 -0.35 -7.86 6.87
CA LEU A 47 -1.24 -8.26 5.77
C LEU A 47 -2.40 -9.11 6.26
N SER A 48 -3.63 -8.71 6.01
CA SER A 48 -4.80 -9.45 6.49
C SER A 48 -4.92 -10.84 5.86
N HIS A 49 -5.43 -11.81 6.65
CA HIS A 49 -5.87 -13.10 6.13
C HIS A 49 -7.30 -13.09 5.56
N ASP A 50 -8.05 -12.01 5.80
CA ASP A 50 -9.39 -11.80 5.26
C ASP A 50 -9.33 -11.18 3.85
N ASP A 51 -10.44 -11.30 3.11
CA ASP A 51 -10.62 -10.77 1.76
C ASP A 51 -9.45 -11.10 0.80
N ASN A 52 -9.27 -10.29 -0.24
CA ASN A 52 -8.33 -10.58 -1.32
C ASN A 52 -7.03 -9.76 -1.28
N CYS A 53 -6.77 -8.98 -0.22
CA CYS A 53 -5.58 -8.13 -0.20
C CYS A 53 -4.29 -8.95 -0.34
N TRP A 54 -3.33 -8.40 -1.08
CA TRP A 54 -2.09 -9.09 -1.40
C TRP A 54 -0.91 -8.13 -1.49
N VAL A 55 0.25 -8.61 -1.06
CA VAL A 55 1.54 -7.98 -1.31
C VAL A 55 2.25 -8.84 -2.33
N GLY A 56 2.48 -8.34 -3.54
CA GLY A 56 3.08 -9.06 -4.66
C GLY A 56 4.43 -8.48 -5.09
N GLY A 57 5.14 -9.21 -5.95
CA GLY A 57 6.46 -8.80 -6.45
C GLY A 57 7.52 -8.74 -5.34
N GLU A 58 8.27 -7.65 -5.30
CA GLU A 58 9.29 -7.35 -4.29
C GLU A 58 8.83 -6.28 -3.28
N ALA A 59 7.51 -6.07 -3.15
CA ALA A 59 6.97 -5.04 -2.29
C ALA A 59 7.15 -5.37 -0.80
N TRP A 60 7.36 -4.36 0.04
CA TRP A 60 7.65 -4.49 1.47
C TRP A 60 6.56 -3.85 2.31
N VAL A 61 6.06 -4.55 3.32
CA VAL A 61 5.12 -4.01 4.32
C VAL A 61 5.58 -4.34 5.73
N TYR A 62 5.97 -3.32 6.49
CA TYR A 62 6.64 -3.51 7.77
C TYR A 62 6.29 -2.41 8.79
N GLU A 63 6.84 -2.51 9.99
CA GLU A 63 6.45 -1.72 11.16
C GLU A 63 4.96 -1.87 11.47
N ASN A 64 4.25 -0.79 11.79
CA ASN A 64 2.83 -0.80 12.13
C ASN A 64 1.93 -0.73 10.90
N ALA A 65 2.48 -0.76 9.69
CA ALA A 65 1.72 -0.64 8.46
C ALA A 65 0.79 -1.84 8.25
N LYS A 66 -0.38 -1.60 7.65
CA LYS A 66 -1.43 -2.62 7.46
C LYS A 66 -2.03 -2.57 6.07
N VAL A 67 -2.14 -3.74 5.45
CA VAL A 67 -2.83 -3.95 4.18
C VAL A 67 -4.04 -4.87 4.39
N ARG A 68 -5.24 -4.41 3.99
CA ARG A 68 -6.52 -5.09 4.26
C ARG A 68 -7.50 -4.96 3.07
N GLY A 69 -8.68 -5.60 3.17
CA GLY A 69 -9.71 -5.55 2.13
C GLY A 69 -9.28 -6.28 0.86
N ASN A 70 -9.50 -5.66 -0.29
CA ASN A 70 -9.03 -6.11 -1.60
C ASN A 70 -7.84 -5.27 -2.11
N ALA A 71 -7.08 -4.64 -1.22
CA ALA A 71 -5.96 -3.79 -1.62
C ALA A 71 -4.78 -4.59 -2.21
N GLY A 72 -4.19 -4.07 -3.28
CA GLY A 72 -2.98 -4.62 -3.91
C GLY A 72 -1.76 -3.74 -3.63
N VAL A 73 -0.67 -4.34 -3.18
CA VAL A 73 0.63 -3.67 -3.05
C VAL A 73 1.65 -4.46 -3.87
N GLU A 74 2.22 -3.86 -4.91
CA GLU A 74 2.98 -4.61 -5.91
C GLU A 74 4.29 -3.93 -6.34
N TYR A 75 5.04 -4.62 -7.21
CA TYR A 75 6.37 -4.24 -7.70
C TYR A 75 7.37 -4.02 -6.57
N ASN A 76 7.89 -2.81 -6.40
CA ASN A 76 8.89 -2.46 -5.39
C ASN A 76 8.30 -1.47 -4.37
N ALA A 77 6.97 -1.47 -4.20
CA ALA A 77 6.30 -0.60 -3.25
C ALA A 77 6.83 -0.81 -1.82
N GLN A 78 6.91 0.25 -1.02
CA GLN A 78 7.33 0.15 0.37
C GLN A 78 6.31 0.86 1.26
N ILE A 79 5.73 0.11 2.19
CA ILE A 79 4.68 0.57 3.08
C ILE A 79 5.15 0.37 4.53
N PHE A 80 5.35 1.46 5.25
CA PHE A 80 5.91 1.43 6.61
C PHE A 80 5.34 2.55 7.50
N GLY A 81 5.87 2.74 8.70
CA GLY A 81 5.27 3.59 9.72
C GLY A 81 3.95 2.99 10.24
N ASN A 82 2.93 3.83 10.35
CA ASN A 82 1.55 3.48 10.67
C ASN A 82 0.62 3.49 9.45
N ALA A 83 1.17 3.42 8.23
CA ALA A 83 0.41 3.52 7.00
C ALA A 83 -0.67 2.44 6.87
N GLN A 84 -1.81 2.77 6.25
CA GLN A 84 -2.93 1.84 6.08
C GLN A 84 -3.43 1.84 4.64
N ILE A 85 -3.39 0.67 4.00
CA ILE A 85 -3.89 0.45 2.65
C ILE A 85 -5.07 -0.51 2.72
N TYR A 86 -6.25 -0.10 2.26
CA TYR A 86 -7.45 -0.92 2.38
C TYR A 86 -8.48 -0.65 1.26
N ASP A 87 -9.65 -1.26 1.37
CA ASP A 87 -10.68 -1.32 0.32
C ASP A 87 -10.15 -1.92 -0.98
N ASN A 88 -10.17 -1.19 -2.10
CA ASN A 88 -9.70 -1.65 -3.42
C ASN A 88 -8.52 -0.80 -3.91
N ALA A 89 -7.75 -0.19 -2.99
CA ALA A 89 -6.60 0.63 -3.34
C ALA A 89 -5.46 -0.21 -3.92
N HIS A 90 -4.76 0.34 -4.92
CA HIS A 90 -3.60 -0.28 -5.54
C HIS A 90 -2.38 0.63 -5.39
N VAL A 91 -1.30 0.11 -4.80
CA VAL A 91 -0.11 0.89 -4.49
C VAL A 91 1.12 0.23 -5.08
N TYR A 92 1.87 1.02 -5.83
CA TYR A 92 3.11 0.62 -6.49
C TYR A 92 4.32 1.42 -5.99
N GLY A 93 4.10 2.49 -5.22
CA GLY A 93 5.11 3.43 -4.72
C GLY A 93 5.35 3.38 -3.21
N LEU A 94 5.82 4.49 -2.63
CA LEU A 94 6.16 4.59 -1.20
C LEU A 94 5.03 5.25 -0.41
N VAL A 95 4.58 4.62 0.67
CA VAL A 95 3.55 5.17 1.58
C VAL A 95 3.96 4.94 3.03
N TYR A 96 4.13 6.00 3.80
CA TYR A 96 4.64 5.90 5.17
C TYR A 96 4.03 6.94 6.12
N ASP A 97 4.59 7.05 7.33
CA ASP A 97 4.02 7.79 8.46
C ASP A 97 2.59 7.32 8.80
N ASN A 98 1.60 8.20 8.80
CA ASN A 98 0.22 7.88 9.15
C ASN A 98 -0.72 7.86 7.93
N ALA A 99 -0.16 7.83 6.72
CA ALA A 99 -0.90 7.93 5.48
C ALA A 99 -1.90 6.76 5.30
N ARG A 100 -3.10 7.08 4.81
CA ARG A 100 -4.16 6.12 4.55
C ARG A 100 -4.58 6.20 3.09
N VAL A 101 -4.53 5.08 2.38
CA VAL A 101 -4.92 4.97 0.98
C VAL A 101 -6.02 3.92 0.86
N PHE A 102 -7.19 4.33 0.39
CA PHE A 102 -8.38 3.48 0.38
C PHE A 102 -9.37 3.86 -0.74
N GLY A 103 -10.58 3.29 -0.73
CA GLY A 103 -11.48 3.38 -1.88
C GLY A 103 -10.95 2.62 -3.10
N LYS A 104 -10.85 3.30 -4.25
CA LYS A 104 -10.30 2.80 -5.52
C LYS A 104 -9.03 3.58 -5.92
N ALA A 105 -8.33 4.15 -4.94
CA ALA A 105 -7.15 4.97 -5.21
C ALA A 105 -6.00 4.15 -5.81
N VAL A 106 -5.23 4.77 -6.69
CA VAL A 106 -4.06 4.18 -7.34
C VAL A 106 -2.85 5.08 -7.13
N ILE A 107 -1.79 4.53 -6.55
CA ILE A 107 -0.51 5.24 -6.29
C ILE A 107 0.59 4.62 -7.14
N CYS A 108 1.14 5.37 -8.08
CA CYS A 108 2.17 4.87 -8.99
C CYS A 108 3.55 4.71 -8.34
N LYS A 109 4.43 3.98 -9.04
CA LYS A 109 5.73 3.52 -8.54
C LYS A 109 6.65 4.61 -7.99
N ASN A 110 6.63 5.79 -8.59
CA ASN A 110 7.54 6.88 -8.23
C ASN A 110 6.87 7.94 -7.34
N ALA A 111 5.66 7.66 -6.82
CA ALA A 111 4.98 8.53 -5.89
C ALA A 111 5.38 8.20 -4.44
N HIS A 112 5.64 9.22 -3.64
CA HIS A 112 5.89 9.13 -2.21
C HIS A 112 4.80 9.86 -1.44
N ILE A 113 4.12 9.15 -0.54
CA ILE A 113 3.02 9.68 0.28
C ILE A 113 3.40 9.58 1.75
N SER A 114 3.36 10.70 2.47
CA SER A 114 3.75 10.76 3.89
C SER A 114 2.99 11.79 4.70
N GLY A 115 3.16 11.78 6.03
CA GLY A 115 2.35 12.55 6.97
C GLY A 115 0.97 11.96 7.29
N ASP A 116 0.07 12.81 7.79
CA ASP A 116 -1.31 12.49 8.16
C ASP A 116 -2.26 12.67 6.96
N ILE A 117 -2.01 11.93 5.88
CA ILE A 117 -2.78 12.05 4.63
C ILE A 117 -3.86 10.97 4.53
N ARG A 118 -5.03 11.34 3.98
CA ARG A 118 -6.06 10.39 3.54
C ARG A 118 -6.30 10.52 2.03
N ILE A 119 -6.06 9.47 1.26
CA ILE A 119 -6.37 9.40 -0.17
C ILE A 119 -7.49 8.38 -0.35
N GLN A 120 -8.64 8.80 -0.90
CA GLN A 120 -9.82 7.95 -1.04
C GLN A 120 -10.55 8.14 -2.36
N ASP A 121 -11.67 7.42 -2.56
CA ASP A 121 -12.46 7.40 -3.78
C ASP A 121 -11.65 6.95 -5.01
N LYS A 122 -11.74 7.65 -6.15
CA LYS A 122 -11.10 7.28 -7.42
C LYS A 122 -10.00 8.28 -7.74
N VAL A 123 -9.00 8.34 -6.86
CA VAL A 123 -7.81 9.18 -7.00
C VAL A 123 -6.70 8.41 -7.68
N TYR A 124 -6.05 9.01 -8.68
CA TYR A 124 -4.86 8.47 -9.31
C TYR A 124 -3.67 9.40 -9.05
N VAL A 125 -2.59 8.87 -8.47
CA VAL A 125 -1.34 9.63 -8.25
C VAL A 125 -0.28 9.08 -9.20
N PHE A 126 0.14 9.90 -10.17
CA PHE A 126 1.10 9.54 -11.21
C PHE A 126 2.43 10.29 -11.04
N ASP A 127 3.41 9.87 -11.84
CA ASP A 127 4.73 10.48 -11.99
C ASP A 127 5.61 10.42 -10.73
N ASN A 128 6.70 11.19 -10.76
CA ASN A 128 7.60 11.42 -9.64
C ASN A 128 7.02 12.55 -8.80
N ILE A 129 6.29 12.20 -7.74
CA ILE A 129 5.61 13.18 -6.89
C ILE A 129 5.79 12.84 -5.42
N ASP A 130 6.13 13.86 -4.63
CA ASP A 130 6.14 13.80 -3.18
C ASP A 130 4.89 14.53 -2.64
N ILE A 131 4.01 13.80 -1.96
CA ILE A 131 2.83 14.34 -1.30
C ILE A 131 3.00 14.14 0.20
N SER A 132 3.17 15.24 0.93
CA SER A 132 3.34 15.23 2.38
C SER A 132 2.50 16.30 3.05
N GLY A 133 2.02 16.03 4.27
CA GLY A 133 1.26 17.00 5.06
C GLY A 133 0.17 16.38 5.91
N ASN A 134 -0.85 17.18 6.24
CA ASN A 134 -2.03 16.75 7.01
C ASN A 134 -3.29 17.22 6.28
N PHE A 135 -3.79 16.40 5.36
CA PHE A 135 -4.96 16.70 4.54
C PHE A 135 -5.54 15.46 3.86
N GLU A 136 -6.70 15.64 3.26
CA GLU A 136 -7.45 14.65 2.50
C GLU A 136 -7.32 14.92 1.00
N ILE A 137 -7.33 13.87 0.20
CA ILE A 137 -7.55 13.90 -1.25
C ILE A 137 -8.68 12.92 -1.56
N ARG A 138 -9.73 13.39 -2.22
CA ARG A 138 -10.93 12.58 -2.51
C ARG A 138 -11.57 12.92 -3.85
N GLY A 139 -12.61 12.19 -4.22
CA GLY A 139 -13.33 12.32 -5.49
C GLY A 139 -12.70 11.53 -6.64
N GLU A 140 -13.08 11.91 -7.86
CA GLU A 140 -12.53 11.34 -9.10
C GLU A 140 -11.52 12.33 -9.69
N THR A 141 -10.23 12.13 -9.40
CA THR A 141 -9.18 13.09 -9.77
C THR A 141 -7.84 12.41 -10.02
N SER A 142 -6.98 13.10 -10.79
CA SER A 142 -5.60 12.68 -11.04
C SER A 142 -4.65 13.74 -10.51
N ILE A 143 -3.65 13.31 -9.74
CA ILE A 143 -2.53 14.11 -9.30
C ILE A 143 -1.33 13.72 -10.17
N ILE A 144 -0.81 14.69 -10.91
CA ILE A 144 0.34 14.54 -11.81
C ILE A 144 1.40 15.56 -11.46
N SER A 145 2.67 15.21 -11.65
CA SER A 145 3.76 16.15 -11.49
C SER A 145 3.80 17.05 -12.73
N LYS A 146 3.46 18.34 -12.59
CA LYS A 146 3.93 19.34 -13.56
C LYS A 146 5.32 19.74 -13.13
N SER A 147 6.18 20.02 -14.10
CA SER A 147 7.60 20.32 -13.99
C SER A 147 7.99 21.56 -13.13
N GLU A 148 7.20 21.94 -12.11
CA GLU A 148 7.59 22.81 -10.99
C GLU A 148 6.52 22.95 -9.88
N TYR A 149 5.28 22.47 -10.05
CA TYR A 149 4.26 22.43 -8.98
C TYR A 149 3.25 21.30 -9.23
N SER A 150 3.04 20.40 -8.27
CA SER A 150 1.90 19.47 -8.27
C SER A 150 0.60 20.28 -8.20
N THR A 151 -0.20 20.29 -9.27
CA THR A 151 -1.51 20.95 -9.24
C THR A 151 -2.51 19.98 -8.63
N ILE A 152 -2.76 20.10 -7.33
CA ILE A 152 -3.94 19.49 -6.70
C ILE A 152 -4.99 20.60 -6.60
N TYR A 153 -6.12 20.43 -7.28
CA TYR A 153 -7.17 21.46 -7.20
C TYR A 153 -7.73 21.52 -5.77
N PRO A 154 -7.86 22.73 -5.19
CA PRO A 154 -8.31 22.90 -3.80
C PRO A 154 -9.66 22.23 -3.49
N SER A 155 -10.54 22.08 -4.48
CA SER A 155 -11.84 21.41 -4.32
C SER A 155 -11.74 19.94 -3.90
N TYR A 156 -10.61 19.29 -4.16
CA TYR A 156 -10.37 17.89 -3.79
C TYR A 156 -9.58 17.75 -2.49
N ILE A 157 -9.13 18.87 -1.89
CA ILE A 157 -8.38 18.88 -0.63
C ILE A 157 -9.23 19.44 0.51
N SER A 158 -9.44 18.64 1.55
CA SER A 158 -9.88 19.11 2.87
C SER A 158 -8.74 19.00 3.87
N ARG A 159 -8.55 20.03 4.72
CA ARG A 159 -7.73 19.92 5.93
C ARG A 159 -8.59 19.38 7.06
N PHE A 160 -7.98 18.58 7.93
CA PHE A 160 -8.62 18.06 9.14
C PHE A 160 -8.40 19.00 10.33
#